data_AF-A0A0C2H1J2-F1
#
_entry.id   AF-A0A0C2H1J2-F1
#
_cell.length_a   1.000
_cell.length_b   1.000
_cell.length_c   1.000
_cell.angle_alpha   90.00
_cell.angle_beta   90.00
_cell.angle_gamma   90.00
#
_symmetry.space_group_name_H-M   'P 1'
#
loop_
_entity.id
_entity.type
_entity.pdbx_description
1 polymer ?
#
loop_
_entity_poly.entity_id
_entity_poly.type
_entity_poly.pdbx_seq_one_letter_code
_entity_poly.pdbx_strand_id
1 'polypeptide(L)'
;MMLGITRFTQVRAGIRSSTLRQQPKIKDAAAHAKLSKIRWAGHVMRFSDNRWTRAVSNWTPRDVRRTTGRLPIRWSDFFTKSFKDRYDALRVPRTDTIHWTTLARERDKWKDCWRPLGIPEDQRESSAHNY
;
A
#
# COMPACT_ATOMS: atom_id res chain seq x y z
N MET A 1 -20.31 1.59 4.98
CA MET A 1 -21.46 1.62 5.91
C MET A 1 -21.02 2.25 7.22
N MET A 2 -21.64 3.35 7.63
CA MET A 2 -21.40 3.94 8.95
C MET A 2 -22.29 3.18 9.94
N LEU A 3 -21.74 2.73 11.08
CA LEU A 3 -22.41 1.78 12.00
C LEU A 3 -23.72 2.28 12.63
N GLY A 4 -24.17 3.52 12.38
CA GLY A 4 -25.38 4.09 13.00
C GLY A 4 -25.31 4.28 14.52
N ILE A 5 -24.25 3.81 15.18
CA ILE A 5 -24.04 3.91 16.62
C ILE A 5 -23.50 5.29 16.95
N THR A 6 -24.28 6.07 17.70
CA THR A 6 -23.87 7.39 18.19
C THR A 6 -22.97 7.25 19.41
N ARG A 7 -22.11 8.25 19.66
CA ARG A 7 -21.17 8.25 20.80
C ARG A 7 -21.89 8.09 22.15
N PHE A 8 -23.09 8.66 22.29
CA PHE A 8 -23.92 8.50 23.49
C PHE A 8 -24.34 7.04 23.72
N THR A 9 -24.85 6.38 22.68
CA THR A 9 -25.22 4.95 22.75
C THR A 9 -24.02 4.05 23.01
N GLN A 10 -22.85 4.38 22.45
CA GLN A 10 -21.61 3.64 22.69
C GLN A 10 -21.20 3.67 24.17
N VAL A 11 -21.21 4.86 24.79
CA VAL A 11 -20.81 5.06 26.19
C VAL A 11 -21.81 4.38 27.13
N ARG A 12 -23.12 4.53 26.88
CA ARG A 12 -24.18 3.93 27.71
C ARG A 12 -24.14 2.40 27.72
N ALA A 13 -23.74 1.80 26.59
CA ALA A 13 -23.58 0.35 26.44
C ALA A 13 -22.17 -0.15 26.81
N GLY A 14 -21.24 0.72 27.22
CA GLY A 14 -19.87 0.34 27.57
C GLY A 14 -19.07 -0.24 26.40
N ILE A 15 -19.44 0.06 25.15
CA ILE A 15 -18.83 -0.56 23.97
C ILE A 15 -17.48 0.10 23.68
N ARG A 16 -16.41 -0.71 23.72
CA ARG A 16 -15.07 -0.23 23.37
C ARG A 16 -14.95 0.13 21.89
N SER A 17 -14.20 1.18 21.60
CA SER A 17 -13.93 1.62 20.23
C SER A 17 -13.26 0.55 19.37
N SER A 18 -12.50 -0.37 19.98
CA SER A 18 -11.93 -1.53 19.29
C SER A 18 -13.02 -2.48 18.79
N THR A 19 -14.06 -2.74 19.59
CA THR A 19 -15.21 -3.57 19.22
C THR A 19 -15.97 -2.97 18.03
N LEU A 20 -16.19 -1.65 18.03
CA LEU A 20 -16.80 -0.95 16.89
C LEU A 20 -15.95 -0.97 15.62
N ARG A 21 -14.63 -1.14 15.74
CA ARG A 21 -13.75 -1.30 14.56
C ARG A 21 -13.75 -2.72 14.01
N GLN A 22 -14.13 -3.71 14.82
CA GLN A 22 -14.25 -5.12 14.40
C GLN A 22 -15.62 -5.45 13.80
N GLN A 23 -16.67 -4.72 14.18
CA GLN A 23 -18.03 -4.95 13.69
C GLN A 23 -18.24 -4.69 12.18
N PRO A 24 -17.77 -3.58 11.60
CA PRO A 24 -17.94 -3.34 10.19
C PRO A 24 -16.88 -4.14 9.45
N LYS A 25 -17.27 -4.89 8.42
CA LYS A 25 -16.38 -5.46 7.39
C LYS A 25 -15.63 -4.39 6.56
N ILE A 26 -15.51 -3.17 7.09
CA ILE A 26 -14.81 -2.05 6.46
C ILE A 26 -13.32 -2.30 6.62
N LYS A 27 -12.67 -2.51 5.48
CA LYS A 27 -11.21 -2.61 5.40
C LYS A 27 -10.61 -1.30 5.89
N ASP A 28 -9.54 -1.39 6.67
CA ASP A 28 -8.80 -0.21 7.11
C ASP A 28 -8.46 0.70 5.91
N ALA A 29 -8.92 1.96 5.98
CA ALA A 29 -8.82 2.90 4.85
C ALA A 29 -7.36 3.22 4.51
N ALA A 30 -6.50 3.30 5.53
CA ALA A 30 -5.07 3.53 5.35
C ALA A 30 -4.41 2.33 4.67
N ALA A 31 -4.69 1.11 5.12
CA ALA A 31 -4.22 -0.12 4.47
C ALA A 31 -4.74 -0.23 3.03
N HIS A 32 -6.00 0.13 2.77
CA HIS A 32 -6.57 0.12 1.43
C HIS A 32 -5.86 1.12 0.50
N ALA A 33 -5.70 2.37 0.95
CA ALA A 33 -4.97 3.40 0.20
C ALA A 33 -3.52 2.98 -0.09
N LYS A 34 -2.85 2.38 0.91
CA LYS A 34 -1.49 1.82 0.76
C LYS A 34 -1.44 0.75 -0.34
N LEU A 35 -2.36 -0.21 -0.30
CA LEU A 35 -2.44 -1.29 -1.30
C LEU A 35 -2.80 -0.78 -2.70
N SER A 36 -3.74 0.16 -2.81
CA SER A 36 -4.14 0.75 -4.09
C SER A 36 -2.98 1.52 -4.73
N LYS A 37 -2.21 2.28 -3.94
CA LYS A 37 -1.00 2.98 -4.40
C LYS A 37 0.04 2.01 -4.99
N ILE A 38 0.25 0.88 -4.32
CA ILE A 38 1.17 -0.16 -4.76
C ILE A 38 0.67 -0.88 -6.02
N ARG A 39 -0.61 -1.25 -6.09
CA ARG A 39 -1.19 -1.88 -7.30
C ARG A 39 -1.05 -0.97 -8.51
N TRP A 40 -1.36 0.31 -8.34
CA TRP A 40 -1.22 1.32 -9.36
C TRP A 40 0.23 1.47 -9.83
N ALA A 41 1.21 1.55 -8.92
CA ALA A 41 2.61 1.70 -9.30
C ALA A 41 3.15 0.50 -10.10
N GLY A 42 2.75 -0.72 -9.73
CA GLY A 42 3.08 -1.90 -10.54
C GLY A 42 2.44 -1.89 -11.91
N HIS A 43 1.18 -1.46 -11.98
CA HIS A 43 0.48 -1.31 -13.25
C HIS A 43 1.19 -0.30 -14.15
N VAL A 44 1.55 0.88 -13.61
CA VAL A 44 2.29 1.93 -14.33
C VAL A 44 3.65 1.44 -14.83
N MET A 45 4.41 0.71 -14.02
CA MET A 45 5.77 0.27 -14.39
C MET A 45 5.83 -0.87 -15.40
N ARG A 46 4.72 -1.60 -15.60
CA ARG A 46 4.62 -2.65 -16.63
C ARG A 46 4.30 -2.11 -18.01
N PHE A 47 3.82 -0.87 -18.12
CA PHE A 47 3.70 -0.24 -19.43
C PHE A 47 5.08 0.04 -20.02
N SER A 48 5.26 -0.42 -21.26
CA SER A 48 6.44 -0.14 -22.09
C SER A 48 6.53 1.31 -22.52
N ASP A 49 5.39 2.01 -22.57
CA ASP A 49 5.27 3.36 -23.11
C ASP A 49 5.96 4.42 -22.23
N ASN A 50 6.50 5.46 -22.87
CA ASN A 50 7.11 6.63 -22.20
C ASN A 50 6.06 7.63 -21.66
N ARG A 51 4.94 7.13 -21.11
CA ARG A 51 3.85 7.98 -20.62
C ARG A 51 4.31 8.83 -19.44
N TRP A 52 3.78 10.05 -19.38
CA TRP A 52 4.06 11.02 -18.30
C TRP A 52 3.84 10.43 -16.89
N THR A 53 2.90 9.52 -16.71
CA THR A 53 2.62 8.83 -15.45
C THR A 53 3.85 8.07 -14.90
N ARG A 54 4.63 7.45 -15.78
CA ARG A 54 5.86 6.74 -15.43
C ARG A 54 6.98 7.71 -15.11
N ALA A 55 7.09 8.80 -15.86
CA ALA A 55 8.05 9.86 -15.62
C ALA A 55 7.82 10.54 -14.26
N VAL A 56 6.58 10.91 -13.94
CA VAL A 56 6.21 11.52 -12.65
C VAL A 56 6.49 10.60 -11.47
N SER A 57 6.24 9.29 -11.62
CA SER A 57 6.49 8.31 -10.55
C SER A 57 7.98 8.13 -10.24
N ASN A 58 8.84 8.25 -11.25
CA ASN A 58 10.30 8.17 -11.12
C ASN A 58 10.98 9.55 -11.01
N TRP A 59 10.19 10.63 -10.95
CA TRP A 59 10.72 11.97 -11.04
C TRP A 59 11.55 12.31 -9.80
N THR A 60 12.79 12.71 -10.05
CA THR A 60 13.72 13.20 -9.03
C THR A 60 13.78 14.72 -9.15
N PRO A 61 13.38 15.48 -8.10
CA PRO A 61 13.57 16.93 -8.11
C PRO A 61 15.07 17.24 -8.16
N ARG A 62 15.50 18.01 -9.16
CA ARG A 62 16.88 18.46 -9.30
C ARG A 62 17.11 19.69 -8.42
N ASP A 63 18.13 19.64 -7.57
CA ASP A 63 18.79 20.75 -6.84
C ASP A 63 17.93 21.85 -6.17
N VAL A 64 16.65 21.59 -5.87
CA VAL A 64 15.85 22.50 -5.05
C VAL A 64 15.94 22.09 -3.58
N ARG A 65 16.73 22.82 -2.79
CA ARG A 65 16.74 22.71 -1.33
C ARG A 65 15.39 23.21 -0.80
N ARG A 66 14.54 22.30 -0.29
CA ARG A 66 13.32 22.69 0.44
C ARG A 66 13.67 23.17 1.85
N THR A 67 12.86 24.09 2.38
CA THR A 67 13.00 24.70 3.71
C THR A 67 13.26 23.67 4.80
N THR A 68 14.22 23.97 5.68
CA THR A 68 14.62 23.18 6.85
C THR A 68 13.40 22.72 7.64
N GLY A 69 13.14 21.41 7.64
CA GLY A 69 12.05 20.78 8.40
C GLY A 69 11.34 19.63 7.69
N ARG A 70 11.12 19.71 6.36
CA ARG A 70 10.48 18.63 5.60
C ARG A 70 11.45 18.01 4.60
N LEU A 71 11.88 16.79 4.88
CA LEU A 71 12.67 15.99 3.93
C LEU A 71 11.94 15.94 2.58
N PRO A 72 12.66 15.99 1.44
CA PRO A 72 12.08 15.85 0.12
C PRO A 72 11.60 14.41 -0.09
N ILE A 73 10.47 14.05 0.53
CA ILE A 73 9.86 12.72 0.39
C ILE A 73 9.31 12.61 -1.02
N ARG A 74 9.93 11.73 -1.80
CA ARG A 74 9.50 11.39 -3.15
C ARG A 74 8.41 10.34 -3.11
N TRP A 75 7.70 10.23 -4.22
CA TRP A 75 6.72 9.16 -4.40
C TRP A 75 7.39 7.78 -4.38
N SER A 76 8.60 7.68 -4.94
CA SER A 76 9.45 6.48 -4.93
C SER A 76 9.88 6.05 -3.53
N ASP A 77 10.12 6.99 -2.62
CA ASP A 77 10.66 6.72 -1.28
C ASP A 77 9.70 5.87 -0.45
N PHE A 78 8.39 6.05 -0.68
CA PHE A 78 7.35 5.20 -0.10
C PHE A 78 7.53 3.72 -0.51
N PHE A 79 7.85 3.45 -1.77
CA PHE A 79 8.10 2.09 -2.24
C PHE A 79 9.38 1.55 -1.63
N THR A 80 10.49 2.26 -1.81
CA THR A 80 11.79 1.86 -1.27
C THR A 80 11.71 1.53 0.22
N LYS A 81 11.04 2.36 1.02
CA LYS A 81 10.82 2.09 2.44
C LYS A 81 9.92 0.87 2.67
N SER A 82 8.77 0.80 2.01
CA SER A 82 7.82 -0.31 2.19
C SER A 82 8.40 -1.67 1.81
N PHE A 83 9.27 -1.74 0.79
CA PHE A 83 9.98 -2.95 0.41
C PHE A 83 11.02 -3.34 1.45
N LYS A 84 11.86 -2.39 1.89
CA LYS A 84 12.85 -2.63 2.93
C LYS A 84 12.20 -3.22 4.19
N ASP A 85 11.16 -2.56 4.70
CA ASP A 85 10.43 -3.02 5.89
C ASP A 85 9.88 -4.46 5.71
N ARG A 86 9.43 -4.82 4.51
CA ARG A 86 8.88 -6.17 4.19
C ARG A 86 9.94 -7.24 4.09
N TYR A 87 11.04 -6.98 3.38
CA TYR A 87 12.14 -7.93 3.24
C TYR A 87 12.85 -8.15 4.58
N ASP A 88 13.02 -7.08 5.35
CA ASP A 88 13.55 -7.15 6.72
C ASP A 88 12.63 -8.02 7.61
N ALA A 89 11.30 -7.85 7.51
CA ALA A 89 10.34 -8.70 8.24
C ALA A 89 10.34 -10.17 7.80
N LEU A 90 10.62 -10.45 6.52
CA LEU A 90 10.70 -11.81 5.98
C LEU A 90 12.06 -12.48 6.23
N ARG A 91 13.05 -11.76 6.78
CA ARG A 91 14.44 -12.24 6.97
C ARG A 91 15.07 -12.82 5.70
N VAL A 92 14.62 -12.35 4.53
CA VAL A 92 15.18 -12.78 3.23
C VAL A 92 16.54 -12.10 3.07
N PRO A 93 17.61 -12.85 2.75
CA PRO A 93 18.93 -12.26 2.51
C PRO A 93 18.82 -11.14 1.48
N ARG A 94 19.37 -9.97 1.82
CA ARG A 94 19.22 -8.73 1.05
C ARG A 94 19.63 -8.92 -0.41
N THR A 95 18.69 -8.67 -1.31
CA THR A 95 18.97 -8.02 -2.59
C THR A 95 18.74 -6.52 -2.41
N ASP A 96 19.58 -5.89 -1.60
CA ASP A 96 19.58 -4.46 -1.28
C ASP A 96 19.80 -3.55 -2.50
N THR A 97 20.07 -4.15 -3.66
CA THR A 97 20.40 -3.46 -4.90
C THR A 97 19.23 -3.35 -5.89
N ILE A 98 18.14 -4.11 -5.74
CA ILE A 98 17.09 -4.13 -6.77
C ILE A 98 16.18 -2.91 -6.62
N HIS A 99 16.32 -1.97 -7.55
CA HIS A 99 15.45 -0.80 -7.64
C HIS A 99 13.98 -1.24 -7.80
N TRP A 100 13.07 -0.60 -7.06
CA TRP A 100 11.65 -1.00 -6.98
C TRP A 100 10.95 -1.07 -8.35
N THR A 101 11.39 -0.30 -9.35
CA THR A 101 10.82 -0.34 -10.71
C THR A 101 11.12 -1.67 -11.43
N THR A 102 12.25 -2.30 -11.13
CA THR A 102 12.61 -3.62 -11.67
C THR A 102 11.68 -4.68 -11.09
N LEU A 103 11.47 -4.67 -9.77
CA LEU A 103 10.50 -5.54 -9.11
C LEU A 103 9.06 -5.27 -9.60
N ALA A 104 8.73 -4.03 -9.93
CA ALA A 104 7.41 -3.66 -10.42
C ALA A 104 7.04 -4.27 -11.76
N ARG A 105 8.04 -4.51 -12.61
CA ARG A 105 7.85 -5.19 -13.89
C ARG A 105 7.49 -6.65 -13.68
N GLU A 106 8.18 -7.32 -12.77
CA GLU A 106 7.91 -8.72 -12.44
C GLU A 106 6.63 -8.87 -11.61
N ARG A 107 5.53 -9.30 -12.24
CA ARG A 107 4.20 -9.33 -11.61
C ARG A 107 4.15 -10.15 -10.32
N ASP A 108 4.82 -11.30 -10.30
CA ASP A 108 4.75 -12.22 -9.16
C ASP A 108 5.61 -11.74 -7.99
N LYS A 109 6.86 -11.34 -8.26
CA LYS A 109 7.70 -10.66 -7.25
C LYS A 109 7.07 -9.38 -6.73
N TRP A 110 6.38 -8.63 -7.61
CA TRP A 110 5.57 -7.49 -7.19
C TRP A 110 4.56 -8.05 -6.17
N LYS A 111 3.61 -8.91 -6.54
CA LYS A 111 2.54 -9.40 -5.64
C LYS A 111 3.05 -9.86 -4.26
N ASP A 112 4.16 -10.57 -4.22
CA ASP A 112 4.73 -11.12 -2.99
C ASP A 112 5.19 -10.05 -1.99
N CYS A 113 5.45 -8.83 -2.45
CA CYS A 113 5.86 -7.72 -1.59
C CYS A 113 4.72 -6.98 -0.88
N TRP A 114 3.45 -7.33 -1.13
CA TRP A 114 2.28 -6.86 -0.34
C TRP A 114 1.17 -7.88 -0.19
N ARG A 115 1.38 -9.15 -0.56
CA ARG A 115 0.51 -10.22 -0.05
C ARG A 115 0.47 -10.13 1.48
N PRO A 116 -0.70 -10.10 2.12
CA PRO A 116 -0.80 -10.26 3.56
C PRO A 116 -0.07 -11.54 3.95
N LEU A 117 0.82 -11.47 4.94
CA LEU A 117 1.49 -12.65 5.46
C LEU A 117 0.42 -13.50 6.16
N GLY A 118 -0.04 -14.58 5.52
CA GLY A 118 -0.97 -15.55 6.11
C GLY A 118 -2.45 -15.49 5.70
N ILE A 119 -2.82 -15.05 4.48
CA ILE A 119 -4.20 -15.24 3.98
C ILE A 119 -4.21 -16.26 2.81
N PRO A 120 -4.91 -17.41 2.94
CA PRO A 120 -5.12 -18.38 1.86
C PRO A 120 -5.83 -17.79 0.64
N GLU A 121 -5.49 -18.26 -0.57
CA GLU A 121 -5.95 -17.73 -1.87
C GLU A 121 -7.48 -17.80 -2.06
N ASP A 122 -8.16 -18.67 -1.32
CA ASP A 122 -9.57 -19.08 -1.47
C ASP A 122 -10.59 -17.93 -1.30
N GLN A 123 -10.30 -16.90 -0.49
CA GLN A 123 -11.29 -15.83 -0.23
C GLN A 123 -11.35 -14.71 -1.29
N ARG A 124 -10.70 -14.84 -2.45
CA ARG A 124 -10.56 -13.71 -3.41
C ARG A 124 -11.39 -13.82 -4.68
N GLU A 125 -11.89 -15.00 -5.05
CA GLU A 125 -12.59 -15.15 -6.34
C GLU A 125 -14.05 -14.69 -6.33
N SER A 126 -14.64 -14.49 -5.15
CA SER A 126 -16.04 -14.04 -5.01
C SER A 126 -16.26 -12.55 -5.31
N SER A 127 -15.22 -11.78 -5.66
CA SER A 127 -15.34 -10.36 -6.06
C SER A 127 -15.18 -10.11 -7.57
N ALA A 128 -14.96 -11.14 -8.39
CA ALA A 128 -14.72 -10.99 -9.83
C ALA A 128 -15.96 -11.22 -10.71
N HIS A 129 -17.10 -11.64 -10.15
CA HIS A 129 -18.32 -12.00 -10.89
C HIS A 129 -19.49 -11.04 -10.65
N ASN A 130 -19.24 -9.73 -10.58
CA ASN A 130 -20.32 -8.74 -10.61
C ASN A 130 -19.88 -7.51 -11.42
N TYR A 131 -19.94 -7.66 -12.74
CA TYR A 131 -20.26 -6.62 -13.71
C TYR A 131 -20.94 -7.29 -14.90
#